data_AF-A0A101BAF9-F1
#
_entry.id   AF-A0A101BAF9-F1
#
_cell.length_a   1.000
_cell.length_b   1.000
_cell.length_c   1.000
_cell.angle_alpha   90.00
_cell.angle_beta   90.00
_cell.angle_gamma   90.00
#
_symmetry.space_group_name_H-M   'P 1'
#
loop_
_entity.id
_entity.type
_entity.pdbx_description
1 polymer ?
#
loop_
_entity_poly.entity_id
_entity_poly.type
_entity_poly.pdbx_seq_one_letter_code
_entity_poly.pdbx_strand_id
1 'polypeptide(L)'
;MTWLRCALIAFAIAVQTSVGMGAGTAQAHPTLLFTEPSAETAVATSPEAITLLFNKPVTIGTRAVVVLDQSRREVPVGPASLARDGLFVTTAPVSALAPGTYTVRWRVTGGDGDQVEQEFRFAVGLAVSAAAPTASATPAWGESSMRWVLFAGLAAAAGGLISRRATDTARATRPDLSPVRSWAPAGMVVALIAAMALVAGRAIDAGTVNAVWDGRAGVLLLIETGGLLASLALARRGRWALVPLAVVIAADGLRSHAGTTFGGWGAVLTGVHLAAVTVWIGALEHTARAVVAWRAVSNAVRWVLASYLRLALVTYLVVVGTGVISALVLVPLPQLVSTTYGKVLLIKLGLVVAASAAALHSRLIHRDTHQVTWLRRAMAIEAALLLGVLAASSVLVSTPPPTGTASAAPPPQPTGPVLPLGALAGQVGISLTASDGLLVVRLSTPRRGDYYAAEPNQDYSLAASLGESGLTLTGCGSGCYFARPAWRDGDNVLTLRAGATGWPGGAVGLIVSWPPRPGAADLAAAVAAARAAGRLVVYETVTSDTTAGPPEPNRLDLDAGFFLSQEPYADGTAPIAVRSSPPDAAVRLALGYPAASINVQLTLDDRGRITEEILTDLKHLVTRRIVYPGAG
;
A
#
# COMPACT_ATOMS: atom_id res chain seq x y z
N MET A 1 -20.30 32.18 4.59
CA MET A 1 -19.14 32.27 5.51
C MET A 1 -19.48 32.01 6.99
N THR A 2 -20.75 31.85 7.37
CA THR A 2 -21.19 31.67 8.77
C THR A 2 -21.21 30.21 9.26
N TRP A 3 -21.32 29.21 8.36
CA TRP A 3 -21.32 27.79 8.73
C TRP A 3 -19.95 27.23 9.17
N LEU A 4 -18.85 27.74 8.62
CA LEU A 4 -17.49 27.30 8.95
C LEU A 4 -17.04 27.71 10.36
N ARG A 5 -17.60 28.80 10.91
CA ARG A 5 -17.23 29.34 12.23
C ARG A 5 -17.91 28.57 13.37
N CYS A 6 -19.13 28.07 13.18
CA CYS A 6 -19.82 27.24 14.18
C CYS A 6 -19.21 25.83 14.31
N ALA A 7 -18.70 25.26 13.21
CA ALA A 7 -18.04 23.96 13.21
C ALA A 7 -16.69 23.96 13.96
N LEU A 8 -15.93 25.05 13.86
CA LEU A 8 -14.64 25.19 14.55
C LEU A 8 -14.77 25.38 16.08
N ILE A 9 -15.86 26.02 16.54
CA ILE A 9 -16.12 26.23 17.97
C ILE A 9 -16.62 24.93 18.63
N ALA A 10 -17.45 24.14 17.93
CA ALA A 10 -17.87 22.82 18.41
C ALA A 10 -16.70 21.82 18.51
N PHE A 11 -15.73 21.91 17.59
CA PHE A 11 -14.52 21.10 17.60
C PHE A 11 -13.57 21.47 18.75
N ALA A 12 -13.42 22.77 19.06
CA ALA A 12 -12.56 23.24 20.15
C ALA A 12 -13.11 22.84 21.54
N ILE A 13 -14.44 22.84 21.73
CA ILE A 13 -15.08 22.43 23.00
C ILE A 13 -14.97 20.91 23.23
N ALA A 14 -14.99 20.11 22.16
CA ALA A 14 -14.83 18.65 22.24
C ALA A 14 -13.39 18.21 22.56
N VAL A 15 -12.39 19.03 22.21
CA VAL A 15 -10.97 18.77 22.51
C VAL A 15 -10.61 19.14 23.96
N GLN A 16 -11.40 20.00 24.61
CA GLN A 16 -11.07 20.54 25.92
C GLN A 16 -11.54 19.67 27.10
N THR A 17 -12.43 18.70 26.89
CA THR A 17 -13.03 17.86 27.95
C THR A 17 -12.30 16.54 28.22
N SER A 18 -11.15 16.27 27.58
CA SER A 18 -10.44 14.97 27.68
C SER A 18 -9.17 14.99 28.53
N VAL A 19 -8.93 16.03 29.34
CA VAL A 19 -7.80 16.05 30.30
C VAL A 19 -8.33 16.09 31.72
N GLY A 20 -8.32 14.94 32.40
CA GLY A 20 -8.72 14.85 33.80
C GLY A 20 -8.68 13.44 34.41
N MET A 21 -7.48 13.03 34.85
CA MET A 21 -7.16 12.13 35.98
C MET A 21 -7.61 10.65 35.96
N GLY A 22 -6.64 9.74 36.18
CA GLY A 22 -6.91 8.39 36.71
C GLY A 22 -5.77 7.38 36.56
N ALA A 23 -5.02 7.18 37.66
CA ALA A 23 -4.24 6.03 38.14
C ALA A 23 -3.83 4.88 37.20
N GLY A 24 -2.56 4.45 37.35
CA GLY A 24 -1.95 3.34 36.61
C GLY A 24 -2.62 1.99 36.80
N THR A 25 -2.75 1.26 35.70
CA THR A 25 -3.20 -0.13 35.65
C THR A 25 -1.99 -1.04 35.53
N ALA A 26 -1.97 -2.09 36.36
CA ALA A 26 -1.11 -3.24 36.15
C ALA A 26 -1.38 -3.83 34.76
N GLN A 27 -0.34 -4.00 33.92
CA GLN A 27 -0.52 -4.56 32.58
C GLN A 27 -1.28 -5.89 32.57
N ALA A 28 -2.39 -5.89 31.83
CA ALA A 28 -3.23 -7.02 31.50
C ALA A 28 -3.40 -7.17 29.96
N HIS A 29 -2.49 -6.54 29.20
CA HIS A 29 -2.46 -6.60 27.75
C HIS A 29 -1.96 -7.97 27.24
N PRO A 30 -2.67 -8.62 26.30
CA PRO A 30 -2.26 -9.88 25.72
C PRO A 30 -1.13 -9.72 24.71
N THR A 31 -0.05 -10.48 24.90
CA THR A 31 1.11 -10.56 24.00
C THR A 31 0.99 -11.78 23.10
N LEU A 32 1.16 -11.60 21.79
CA LEU A 32 1.18 -12.68 20.83
C LEU A 32 2.51 -13.45 20.93
N LEU A 33 2.42 -14.71 21.32
CA LEU A 33 3.54 -15.62 21.47
C LEU A 33 3.87 -16.29 20.14
N PHE A 34 2.96 -17.11 19.62
CA PHE A 34 3.24 -17.91 18.43
C PHE A 34 2.21 -17.67 17.34
N THR A 35 2.66 -17.86 16.10
CA THR A 35 1.78 -17.93 14.95
C THR A 35 2.09 -19.19 14.15
N GLU A 36 1.06 -19.77 13.57
CA GLU A 36 1.16 -20.83 12.57
C GLU A 36 0.32 -20.36 11.37
N PRO A 37 0.89 -20.13 10.18
CA PRO A 37 2.32 -20.15 9.86
C PRO A 37 3.17 -19.24 10.73
N SER A 38 4.42 -19.65 10.94
CA SER A 38 5.38 -18.85 11.70
C SER A 38 5.57 -17.48 11.06
N ALA A 39 5.44 -16.45 11.89
CA ALA A 39 5.55 -15.06 11.49
C ALA A 39 6.88 -14.82 10.79
N GLU A 40 6.81 -14.06 9.71
CA GLU A 40 7.94 -13.62 8.92
C GLU A 40 8.71 -14.74 8.19
N THR A 41 8.04 -15.85 7.93
CA THR A 41 8.61 -17.03 7.27
C THR A 41 7.82 -17.50 6.02
N ALA A 42 8.34 -18.49 5.28
CA ALA A 42 7.71 -19.05 4.08
C ALA A 42 7.34 -20.54 4.21
N VAL A 43 6.06 -20.89 4.18
CA VAL A 43 5.60 -22.29 4.17
C VAL A 43 5.57 -22.85 2.74
N ALA A 44 5.85 -24.14 2.60
CA ALA A 44 5.93 -24.79 1.28
C ALA A 44 4.58 -24.89 0.57
N THR A 45 3.49 -25.05 1.33
CA THR A 45 2.12 -25.20 0.83
C THR A 45 1.18 -24.25 1.58
N SER A 46 -0.02 -24.02 1.04
CA SER A 46 -1.03 -23.24 1.74
C SER A 46 -1.27 -23.83 3.13
N PRO A 47 -1.29 -23.02 4.20
CA PRO A 47 -1.69 -23.49 5.51
C PRO A 47 -3.17 -23.85 5.52
N GLU A 48 -3.53 -24.88 6.28
CA GLU A 48 -4.93 -25.25 6.52
C GLU A 48 -5.59 -24.34 7.56
N ALA A 49 -4.79 -23.76 8.46
CA ALA A 49 -5.23 -22.83 9.49
C ALA A 49 -4.18 -21.75 9.74
N ILE A 50 -4.65 -20.58 10.16
CA ILE A 50 -3.87 -19.48 10.70
C ILE A 50 -4.19 -19.38 12.19
N THR A 51 -3.24 -19.75 13.03
CA THR A 51 -3.39 -19.83 14.48
C THR A 51 -2.48 -18.82 15.15
N LEU A 52 -3.03 -18.10 16.13
CA LEU A 52 -2.36 -17.12 16.97
C LEU A 52 -2.47 -17.58 18.43
N LEU A 53 -1.34 -17.65 19.14
CA LEU A 53 -1.27 -18.06 20.54
C LEU A 53 -0.82 -16.89 21.41
N PHE A 54 -1.60 -16.55 22.43
CA PHE A 54 -1.34 -15.46 23.36
C PHE A 54 -0.85 -15.95 24.73
N ASN A 55 -0.17 -15.09 25.48
CA ASN A 55 0.23 -15.37 26.86
C ASN A 55 -0.93 -15.28 27.87
N LYS A 56 -1.97 -14.50 27.56
CA LYS A 56 -3.17 -14.32 28.38
C LYS A 56 -4.44 -14.59 27.57
N PRO A 57 -5.53 -15.05 28.21
CA PRO A 57 -6.82 -15.20 27.54
C PRO A 57 -7.27 -13.91 26.87
N VAL A 58 -7.81 -14.03 25.65
CA VAL A 58 -8.33 -12.90 24.88
C VAL A 58 -9.78 -13.13 24.45
N THR A 59 -10.48 -12.03 24.21
CA THR A 59 -11.79 -12.03 23.54
C THR A 59 -11.66 -11.46 22.13
N ILE A 60 -12.52 -11.94 21.22
CA ILE A 60 -12.45 -11.62 19.79
C ILE A 60 -13.76 -11.07 19.25
N GLY A 61 -13.66 -10.08 18.35
CA GLY A 61 -14.76 -9.59 17.54
C GLY A 61 -14.88 -10.32 16.19
N THR A 62 -15.86 -9.93 15.38
CA THR A 62 -16.13 -10.54 14.05
C THR A 62 -15.00 -10.36 13.03
N ARG A 63 -14.06 -9.44 13.27
CA ARG A 63 -12.89 -9.17 12.41
C ARG A 63 -11.57 -9.32 13.17
N ALA A 64 -11.51 -10.32 14.05
CA ALA A 64 -10.33 -10.56 14.88
C ALA A 64 -9.09 -11.03 14.11
N VAL A 65 -9.26 -11.67 12.96
CA VAL A 65 -8.15 -12.02 12.06
C VAL A 65 -8.55 -11.67 10.63
N VAL A 66 -7.70 -10.91 9.94
CA VAL A 66 -7.85 -10.47 8.56
C VAL A 66 -6.56 -10.81 7.81
N VAL A 67 -6.67 -11.59 6.76
CA VAL A 67 -5.51 -11.97 5.93
C VAL A 67 -5.52 -11.14 4.68
N LEU A 68 -4.39 -10.54 4.34
CA LEU A 68 -4.20 -9.72 3.15
C LEU A 68 -3.19 -10.41 2.23
N ASP A 69 -3.43 -10.41 0.93
CA ASP A 69 -2.45 -10.84 -0.07
C ASP A 69 -1.35 -9.78 -0.30
N GLN A 70 -0.39 -10.10 -1.15
CA GLN A 70 0.69 -9.20 -1.56
C GLN A 70 0.23 -7.88 -2.19
N SER A 71 -1.01 -7.80 -2.67
CA SER A 71 -1.63 -6.59 -3.21
C SER A 71 -2.46 -5.85 -2.17
N ARG A 72 -2.36 -6.23 -0.89
CA ARG A 72 -3.16 -5.74 0.25
C ARG A 72 -4.67 -5.96 0.08
N ARG A 73 -5.08 -7.00 -0.64
CA ARG A 73 -6.49 -7.41 -0.75
C ARG A 73 -6.81 -8.46 0.29
N GLU A 74 -7.96 -8.35 0.93
CA GLU A 74 -8.43 -9.34 1.89
C GLU A 74 -8.63 -10.70 1.21
N VAL A 75 -8.01 -11.72 1.77
CA VAL A 75 -8.19 -13.11 1.43
C VAL A 75 -9.32 -13.66 2.30
N PRO A 76 -10.34 -14.30 1.71
CA PRO A 76 -11.42 -14.89 2.47
C PRO A 76 -10.90 -15.92 3.48
N VAL A 77 -11.21 -15.71 4.75
CA VAL A 77 -10.97 -16.65 5.84
C VAL A 77 -12.27 -16.95 6.56
N GLY A 78 -12.36 -18.14 7.17
CA GLY A 78 -13.47 -18.52 8.03
C GLY A 78 -13.56 -17.63 9.28
N PRO A 79 -14.66 -17.72 10.05
CA PRO A 79 -14.77 -17.00 11.32
C PRO A 79 -13.61 -17.38 12.24
N ALA A 80 -13.01 -16.37 12.90
CA ALA A 80 -12.04 -16.63 13.95
C ALA A 80 -12.73 -17.30 15.14
N SER A 81 -12.09 -18.32 15.71
CA SER A 81 -12.58 -19.09 16.85
C SER A 81 -11.56 -19.05 17.99
N LEU A 82 -12.07 -19.13 19.22
CA LEU A 82 -11.25 -19.25 20.42
C LEU A 82 -11.09 -20.72 20.80
N ALA A 83 -9.89 -21.10 21.22
CA ALA A 83 -9.61 -22.38 21.82
C ALA A 83 -8.76 -22.23 23.09
N ARG A 84 -8.76 -23.29 23.92
CA ARG A 84 -8.06 -23.38 25.22
C ARG A 84 -8.25 -22.12 26.07
N ASP A 85 -9.49 -21.89 26.47
CA ASP A 85 -9.87 -20.79 27.37
C ASP A 85 -9.45 -19.40 26.88
N GLY A 86 -9.46 -19.21 25.55
CA GLY A 86 -9.17 -17.92 24.93
C GLY A 86 -7.68 -17.65 24.68
N LEU A 87 -6.80 -18.62 24.88
CA LEU A 87 -5.37 -18.47 24.60
C LEU A 87 -5.02 -18.60 23.10
N PHE A 88 -5.89 -19.26 22.33
CA PHE A 88 -5.69 -19.49 20.90
C PHE A 88 -6.78 -18.79 20.10
N VAL A 89 -6.38 -18.03 19.08
CA VAL A 89 -7.28 -17.48 18.05
C VAL A 89 -6.92 -18.16 16.73
N THR A 90 -7.86 -18.93 16.18
CA THR A 90 -7.65 -19.67 14.93
C THR A 90 -8.68 -19.26 13.89
N THR A 91 -8.20 -19.02 12.67
CA THR A 91 -9.03 -18.93 11.45
C THR A 91 -8.46 -19.85 10.38
N ALA A 92 -9.18 -20.08 9.30
CA ALA A 92 -8.73 -20.91 8.19
C ALA A 92 -8.97 -20.18 6.85
N PRO A 93 -8.02 -20.19 5.91
CA PRO A 93 -8.30 -19.79 4.53
C PRO A 93 -9.51 -20.56 3.98
N VAL A 94 -10.47 -19.86 3.37
CA VAL A 94 -11.65 -20.51 2.75
C VAL A 94 -11.24 -21.33 1.52
N SER A 95 -10.12 -20.98 0.90
CA SER A 95 -9.50 -21.70 -0.20
C SER A 95 -7.97 -21.73 -0.02
N ALA A 96 -7.32 -22.66 -0.72
CA ALA A 96 -5.87 -22.74 -0.73
C ALA A 96 -5.25 -21.42 -1.19
N LEU A 97 -4.35 -20.89 -0.36
CA LEU A 97 -3.58 -19.69 -0.64
C LEU A 97 -2.65 -19.94 -1.82
N ALA A 98 -2.74 -19.09 -2.84
CA ALA A 98 -1.81 -19.10 -3.96
C ALA A 98 -0.38 -18.80 -3.48
N PRO A 99 0.67 -19.20 -4.22
CA PRO A 99 2.03 -18.81 -3.87
C PRO A 99 2.19 -17.29 -3.84
N GLY A 100 2.81 -16.77 -2.77
CA GLY A 100 2.96 -15.33 -2.55
C GLY A 100 3.06 -14.96 -1.08
N THR A 101 3.26 -13.67 -0.80
CA THR A 101 3.35 -13.11 0.55
C THR A 101 1.96 -12.69 1.04
N TYR A 102 1.65 -13.01 2.29
CA TYR A 102 0.42 -12.70 3.00
C TYR A 102 0.73 -11.89 4.25
N THR A 103 -0.14 -10.93 4.60
CA THR A 103 -0.11 -10.19 5.86
C THR A 103 -1.34 -10.55 6.68
N VAL A 104 -1.15 -11.11 7.87
CA VAL A 104 -2.19 -11.40 8.84
C VAL A 104 -2.27 -10.24 9.81
N ARG A 105 -3.35 -9.48 9.74
CA ARG A 105 -3.71 -8.48 10.74
C ARG A 105 -4.63 -9.12 11.76
N TRP A 106 -4.38 -8.87 13.03
CA TRP A 106 -5.20 -9.42 14.09
C TRP A 106 -5.53 -8.39 15.15
N ARG A 107 -6.66 -8.59 15.80
CA ARG A 107 -7.21 -7.71 16.83
C ARG A 107 -7.89 -8.55 17.89
N VAL A 108 -7.47 -8.37 19.13
CA VAL A 108 -8.02 -9.07 20.29
C VAL A 108 -8.18 -8.12 21.46
N THR A 109 -9.04 -8.44 22.41
CA THR A 109 -9.25 -7.64 23.63
C THR A 109 -8.78 -8.44 24.84
N GLY A 110 -7.92 -7.84 25.66
CA GLY A 110 -7.39 -8.41 26.89
C GLY A 110 -8.43 -8.53 28.00
N GLY A 111 -8.04 -9.16 29.11
CA GLY A 111 -8.90 -9.33 30.29
C GLY A 111 -9.21 -8.01 31.03
N ASP A 112 -8.40 -6.97 30.80
CA ASP A 112 -8.60 -5.59 31.26
C ASP A 112 -9.56 -4.77 30.38
N GLY A 113 -9.96 -5.31 29.23
CA GLY A 113 -10.81 -4.61 28.27
C GLY A 113 -10.03 -3.79 27.23
N ASP A 114 -8.70 -3.79 27.28
CA ASP A 114 -7.86 -3.07 26.32
C ASP A 114 -7.67 -3.88 25.04
N GLN A 115 -7.76 -3.20 23.90
CA GLN A 115 -7.69 -3.82 22.58
C GLN A 115 -6.26 -3.76 22.03
N VAL A 116 -5.69 -4.91 21.70
CA VAL A 116 -4.38 -5.03 21.06
C VAL A 116 -4.58 -5.40 19.59
N GLU A 117 -3.93 -4.65 18.69
CA GLU A 117 -3.93 -4.90 17.25
C GLU A 117 -2.49 -4.88 16.73
N GLN A 118 -2.08 -5.96 16.05
CA GLN A 118 -0.79 -6.04 15.36
C GLN A 118 -0.94 -6.78 14.03
N GLU A 119 0.15 -6.89 13.29
CA GLU A 119 0.21 -7.67 12.05
C GLU A 119 1.50 -8.48 11.98
N PHE A 120 1.44 -9.61 11.27
CA PHE A 120 2.63 -10.37 10.87
C PHE A 120 2.47 -10.84 9.42
N ARG A 121 3.56 -11.23 8.78
CA ARG A 121 3.55 -11.75 7.40
C ARG A 121 3.96 -13.20 7.34
N PHE A 122 3.57 -13.90 6.28
CA PHE A 122 4.17 -15.18 5.91
C PHE A 122 4.08 -15.34 4.38
N ALA A 123 4.77 -16.30 3.79
CA ALA A 123 4.52 -16.68 2.40
C ALA A 123 4.15 -18.13 2.22
N VAL A 124 3.56 -18.41 1.07
CA VAL A 124 3.23 -19.74 0.58
C VAL A 124 4.03 -20.03 -0.69
N GLY A 125 4.58 -21.24 -0.82
CA GLY A 125 5.06 -21.80 -2.09
C GLY A 125 6.41 -21.30 -2.61
N LEU A 126 7.20 -20.58 -1.81
CA LEU A 126 8.50 -20.05 -2.24
C LEU A 126 9.65 -20.97 -1.84
N ALA A 127 9.96 -21.95 -2.69
CA ALA A 127 11.29 -22.55 -2.72
C ALA A 127 12.30 -21.52 -3.23
N VAL A 128 13.48 -21.45 -2.62
CA VAL A 128 14.65 -20.75 -3.18
C VAL A 128 15.07 -21.49 -4.46
N SER A 129 14.40 -21.22 -5.58
CA SER A 129 14.94 -21.47 -6.90
C SER A 129 15.43 -20.14 -7.44
N ALA A 130 16.74 -20.09 -7.72
CA ALA A 130 17.41 -19.04 -8.45
C ALA A 130 16.91 -18.97 -9.90
N ALA A 131 15.66 -18.53 -10.05
CA ALA A 131 15.04 -18.05 -11.27
C ALA A 131 13.80 -17.30 -10.81
N ALA A 132 13.92 -16.00 -10.58
CA ALA A 132 12.74 -15.16 -10.52
C ALA A 132 11.93 -15.45 -11.79
N PRO A 133 10.63 -15.82 -11.71
CA PRO A 133 9.81 -15.70 -12.88
C PRO A 133 9.86 -14.22 -13.21
N THR A 134 10.40 -13.88 -14.38
CA THR A 134 10.11 -12.62 -15.03
C THR A 134 8.60 -12.59 -15.19
N ALA A 135 7.90 -12.06 -14.19
CA ALA A 135 6.53 -11.62 -14.30
C ALA A 135 6.56 -10.47 -15.30
N SER A 136 6.65 -10.83 -16.57
CA SER A 136 6.27 -9.97 -17.67
C SER A 136 4.80 -9.70 -17.40
N ALA A 137 4.49 -8.50 -16.91
CA ALA A 137 3.13 -8.00 -16.80
C ALA A 137 2.54 -8.02 -18.22
N THR A 138 1.96 -9.16 -18.61
CA THR A 138 1.21 -9.30 -19.85
C THR A 138 -0.02 -8.42 -19.70
N PRO A 139 -0.27 -7.48 -20.63
CA PRO A 139 -1.44 -6.62 -20.54
C PRO A 139 -2.71 -7.47 -20.45
N ALA A 140 -3.60 -7.15 -19.51
CA ALA A 140 -4.94 -7.71 -19.47
C ALA A 140 -5.73 -7.18 -20.68
N TRP A 141 -5.56 -7.84 -21.83
CA TRP A 141 -6.07 -7.36 -23.11
C TRP A 141 -7.60 -7.22 -23.12
N GLY A 142 -8.33 -8.09 -22.41
CA GLY A 142 -9.77 -7.99 -22.23
C GLY A 142 -10.19 -6.69 -21.53
N GLU A 143 -9.61 -6.41 -20.36
CA GLU A 143 -9.87 -5.18 -19.61
C GLU A 143 -9.45 -3.92 -20.39
N SER A 144 -8.27 -3.95 -20.99
CA SER A 144 -7.74 -2.84 -21.80
C SER A 144 -8.65 -2.49 -22.98
N SER A 145 -9.24 -3.52 -23.62
CA SER A 145 -10.16 -3.36 -24.74
C SER A 145 -11.49 -2.75 -24.29
N MET A 146 -12.07 -3.25 -23.19
CA MET A 146 -13.32 -2.71 -22.68
C MET A 146 -13.16 -1.27 -22.18
N ARG A 147 -12.02 -0.93 -21.57
CA ARG A 147 -11.73 0.46 -21.19
C ARG A 147 -11.56 1.39 -22.38
N TRP A 148 -10.96 0.92 -23.47
CA TRP A 148 -10.90 1.70 -24.70
C TRP A 148 -12.31 2.03 -25.22
N VAL A 149 -13.21 1.04 -25.23
CA VAL A 149 -14.62 1.23 -25.61
C VAL A 149 -15.34 2.18 -24.65
N LEU A 150 -15.10 2.05 -23.34
CA LEU A 150 -15.65 2.94 -22.31
C LEU A 150 -15.22 4.40 -22.54
N PHE A 151 -13.92 4.65 -22.72
CA PHE A 151 -13.40 6.01 -22.94
C PHE A 151 -13.84 6.61 -24.29
N ALA A 152 -13.94 5.80 -25.34
CA ALA A 152 -14.50 6.23 -26.62
C ALA A 152 -15.98 6.59 -26.51
N GLY A 153 -16.77 5.79 -25.78
CA GLY A 153 -18.17 6.07 -25.48
C GLY A 153 -18.35 7.34 -24.65
N LEU A 154 -17.52 7.54 -23.62
CA LEU A 154 -17.49 8.76 -22.81
C LEU A 154 -17.12 9.99 -23.63
N ALA A 155 -16.17 9.88 -24.57
CA ALA A 155 -15.83 10.97 -25.47
C ALA A 155 -17.02 11.36 -26.37
N ALA A 156 -17.68 10.39 -27.00
CA ALA A 156 -18.89 10.63 -27.79
C ALA A 156 -20.04 11.22 -26.95
N ALA A 157 -20.19 10.78 -25.69
CA ALA A 157 -21.19 11.28 -24.75
C ALA A 157 -20.92 12.73 -24.32
N ALA A 158 -19.84 12.96 -23.57
CA ALA A 158 -19.54 14.26 -22.97
C ALA A 158 -19.16 15.31 -24.02
N GLY A 159 -18.22 15.00 -24.91
CA GLY A 159 -17.78 15.91 -25.97
C GLY A 159 -18.90 16.18 -26.98
N GLY A 160 -19.72 15.18 -27.30
CA GLY A 160 -20.87 15.33 -28.20
C GLY A 160 -22.00 16.18 -27.62
N LEU A 161 -22.23 16.17 -26.29
CA LEU A 161 -23.19 17.06 -25.63
C LEU A 161 -22.69 18.50 -25.55
N ILE A 162 -21.41 18.69 -25.22
CA ILE A 162 -20.82 20.03 -25.07
C ILE A 162 -20.75 20.73 -26.42
N SER A 163 -20.31 20.03 -27.46
CA SER A 163 -20.09 20.60 -28.80
C SER A 163 -21.39 20.87 -29.55
N ARG A 164 -22.48 20.17 -29.19
CA ARG A 164 -23.82 20.46 -29.70
C ARG A 164 -24.25 21.90 -29.44
N ARG A 165 -23.76 22.56 -28.38
CA ARG A 165 -24.09 23.97 -28.11
C ARG A 165 -23.71 24.90 -29.26
N ALA A 166 -22.57 24.64 -29.92
CA ALA A 166 -22.13 25.44 -31.05
C ALA A 166 -23.05 25.27 -32.27
N THR A 167 -23.52 24.04 -32.52
CA THR A 167 -24.44 23.75 -33.63
C THR A 167 -25.88 24.21 -33.33
N ASP A 168 -26.36 24.04 -32.10
CA ASP A 168 -27.66 24.56 -31.67
C ASP A 168 -27.71 26.09 -31.75
N THR A 169 -26.63 26.79 -31.35
CA THR A 169 -26.53 28.26 -31.47
C THR A 169 -26.57 28.70 -32.93
N ALA A 170 -25.84 28.02 -33.80
CA ALA A 170 -25.84 28.33 -35.24
C ALA A 170 -27.25 28.17 -35.85
N ARG A 171 -27.97 27.11 -35.45
CA ARG A 171 -29.34 26.83 -35.90
C ARG A 171 -30.38 27.77 -35.33
N ALA A 172 -30.18 28.29 -34.11
CA ALA A 172 -31.06 29.31 -33.55
C ALA A 172 -31.00 30.61 -34.39
N THR A 173 -29.82 30.95 -34.90
CA THR A 173 -29.63 32.10 -35.80
C THR A 173 -30.05 31.80 -37.24
N ARG A 174 -29.89 30.55 -37.70
CA ARG A 174 -30.21 30.08 -39.05
C ARG A 174 -31.02 28.77 -39.03
N PRO A 175 -32.36 28.85 -38.91
CA PRO A 175 -33.22 27.67 -38.82
C PRO A 175 -33.22 26.76 -40.05
N ASP A 176 -32.79 27.28 -41.21
CA ASP A 176 -32.63 26.58 -42.49
C ASP A 176 -31.53 25.51 -42.49
N LEU A 177 -30.61 25.56 -41.51
CA LEU A 177 -29.55 24.59 -41.36
C LEU A 177 -30.08 23.20 -40.95
N SER A 178 -29.63 22.17 -41.67
CA SER A 178 -29.96 20.77 -41.39
C SER A 178 -29.58 20.37 -39.94
N PRO A 179 -30.41 19.59 -39.24
CA PRO A 179 -30.11 19.20 -37.86
C PRO A 179 -28.92 18.23 -37.81
N VAL A 180 -27.94 18.51 -36.93
CA VAL A 180 -26.80 17.62 -36.66
C VAL A 180 -27.12 16.79 -35.42
N ARG A 181 -27.56 15.54 -35.59
CA ARG A 181 -27.92 14.65 -34.47
C ARG A 181 -26.67 14.32 -33.65
N SER A 182 -26.66 14.60 -32.34
CA SER A 182 -25.54 14.22 -31.48
C SER A 182 -25.49 12.70 -31.28
N TRP A 183 -24.29 12.12 -31.34
CA TRP A 183 -24.04 10.72 -30.99
C TRP A 183 -23.98 10.47 -29.48
N ALA A 184 -24.20 11.49 -28.66
CA ALA A 184 -24.08 11.35 -27.22
C ALA A 184 -24.90 10.22 -26.59
N PRO A 185 -26.18 9.98 -26.96
CA PRO A 185 -26.92 8.84 -26.41
C PRO A 185 -26.33 7.49 -26.82
N ALA A 186 -25.83 7.37 -28.05
CA ALA A 186 -25.14 6.16 -28.50
C ALA A 186 -23.82 5.96 -27.74
N GLY A 187 -23.06 7.04 -27.52
CA GLY A 187 -21.86 7.04 -26.70
C GLY A 187 -22.12 6.59 -25.26
N MET A 188 -23.20 7.07 -24.63
CA MET A 188 -23.63 6.64 -23.30
C MET A 188 -23.95 5.14 -23.26
N VAL A 189 -24.66 4.62 -24.26
CA VAL A 189 -25.00 3.19 -24.36
C VAL A 189 -23.75 2.34 -24.55
N VAL A 190 -22.84 2.75 -25.44
CA VAL A 190 -21.56 2.06 -25.68
C VAL A 190 -20.70 2.05 -24.41
N ALA A 191 -20.58 3.18 -23.74
CA ALA A 191 -19.89 3.29 -22.46
C ALA A 191 -20.53 2.41 -21.38
N LEU A 192 -21.86 2.37 -21.31
CA LEU A 192 -22.60 1.54 -20.36
C LEU A 192 -22.37 0.05 -20.61
N ILE A 193 -22.41 -0.40 -21.86
CA ILE A 193 -22.12 -1.79 -22.24
C ILE A 193 -20.68 -2.15 -21.82
N ALA A 194 -19.71 -1.27 -22.08
CA ALA A 194 -18.34 -1.49 -21.66
C ALA A 194 -18.16 -1.53 -20.14
N ALA A 195 -18.82 -0.64 -19.39
CA ALA A 195 -18.80 -0.65 -17.93
C ALA A 195 -19.43 -1.93 -17.35
N MET A 196 -20.57 -2.37 -17.90
CA MET A 196 -21.20 -3.65 -17.52
C MET A 196 -20.31 -4.85 -17.86
N ALA A 197 -19.61 -4.82 -19.01
CA ALA A 197 -18.65 -5.85 -19.38
C ALA A 197 -17.44 -5.89 -18.44
N LEU A 198 -16.97 -4.73 -17.94
CA LEU A 198 -15.92 -4.65 -16.92
C LEU A 198 -16.39 -5.20 -15.56
N VAL A 199 -17.63 -4.90 -15.17
CA VAL A 199 -18.28 -5.47 -13.98
C VAL A 199 -18.41 -6.99 -14.09
N ALA A 200 -18.89 -7.47 -15.24
CA ALA A 200 -19.02 -8.90 -15.51
C ALA A 200 -17.64 -9.59 -15.56
N GLY A 201 -16.65 -8.99 -16.22
CA GLY A 201 -15.28 -9.49 -16.26
C GLY A 201 -14.70 -9.65 -14.86
N ARG A 202 -14.90 -8.65 -13.99
CA ARG A 202 -14.49 -8.74 -12.58
C ARG A 202 -15.17 -9.88 -11.82
N ALA A 203 -16.48 -10.08 -12.03
CA ALA A 203 -17.21 -11.17 -11.41
C ALA A 203 -16.74 -12.55 -11.92
N ILE A 204 -16.45 -12.66 -13.22
CA ILE A 204 -15.92 -13.87 -13.86
C ILE A 204 -14.53 -14.18 -13.32
N ASP A 205 -13.63 -13.20 -13.32
CA ASP A 205 -12.24 -13.35 -12.85
C ASP A 205 -12.18 -13.74 -11.37
N ALA A 206 -13.13 -13.26 -10.56
CA ALA A 206 -13.24 -13.60 -9.16
C ALA A 206 -14.09 -14.85 -8.87
N GLY A 207 -14.77 -15.41 -9.89
CA GLY A 207 -15.70 -16.53 -9.73
C GLY A 207 -16.95 -16.23 -8.89
N THR A 208 -17.22 -14.96 -8.56
CA THR A 208 -18.36 -14.55 -7.72
C THR A 208 -18.85 -13.14 -8.03
N VAL A 209 -20.17 -12.95 -8.00
CA VAL A 209 -20.81 -11.63 -8.18
C VAL A 209 -20.57 -10.68 -7.01
N ASN A 210 -20.22 -11.22 -5.82
CA ASN A 210 -19.91 -10.41 -4.64
C ASN A 210 -18.64 -9.58 -4.85
N ALA A 211 -17.72 -10.04 -5.71
CA ALA A 211 -16.49 -9.34 -6.03
C ALA A 211 -16.72 -7.95 -6.66
N VAL A 212 -17.92 -7.69 -7.19
CA VAL A 212 -18.32 -6.38 -7.71
C VAL A 212 -18.53 -5.37 -6.57
N TRP A 213 -18.98 -5.84 -5.42
CA TRP A 213 -19.17 -5.03 -4.21
C TRP A 213 -17.91 -4.98 -3.34
N ASP A 214 -17.01 -5.96 -3.51
CA ASP A 214 -15.78 -6.05 -2.73
C ASP A 214 -14.69 -5.11 -3.24
N GLY A 215 -14.22 -4.28 -2.30
CA GLY A 215 -13.10 -3.37 -2.51
C GLY A 215 -13.44 -2.13 -3.33
N ARG A 216 -12.57 -1.12 -3.21
CA ARG A 216 -12.75 0.20 -3.82
C ARG A 216 -12.93 0.14 -5.35
N ALA A 217 -12.24 -0.75 -6.04
CA ALA A 217 -12.31 -0.85 -7.51
C ALA A 217 -13.69 -1.32 -8.01
N GLY A 218 -14.33 -2.28 -7.33
CA GLY A 218 -15.67 -2.75 -7.69
C GLY A 218 -16.73 -1.68 -7.46
N VAL A 219 -16.69 -1.02 -6.30
CA VAL A 219 -17.60 0.09 -5.96
C VAL A 219 -17.48 1.25 -6.96
N LEU A 220 -16.26 1.61 -7.38
CA LEU A 220 -16.06 2.66 -8.38
C LEU A 220 -16.63 2.26 -9.75
N LEU A 221 -16.46 1.01 -10.20
CA LEU A 221 -17.10 0.52 -11.44
C LEU A 221 -18.63 0.52 -11.38
N LEU A 222 -19.22 0.23 -10.21
CA LEU A 222 -20.66 0.36 -9.99
C LEU A 222 -21.12 1.82 -10.04
N ILE A 223 -20.35 2.74 -9.45
CA ILE A 223 -20.61 4.19 -9.54
C ILE A 223 -20.54 4.66 -11.00
N GLU A 224 -19.55 4.20 -11.77
CA GLU A 224 -19.45 4.48 -13.21
C GLU A 224 -20.68 3.95 -13.96
N THR A 225 -21.09 2.70 -13.71
CA THR A 225 -22.27 2.09 -14.33
C THR A 225 -23.56 2.85 -13.98
N GLY A 226 -23.75 3.17 -12.70
CA GLY A 226 -24.89 3.96 -12.21
C GLY A 226 -24.91 5.38 -12.77
N GLY A 227 -23.74 6.02 -12.88
CA GLY A 227 -23.59 7.32 -13.53
C GLY A 227 -23.97 7.28 -15.01
N LEU A 228 -23.59 6.24 -15.75
CA LEU A 228 -23.95 6.08 -17.15
C LEU A 228 -25.47 5.86 -17.34
N LEU A 229 -26.09 5.04 -16.47
CA LEU A 229 -27.55 4.86 -16.44
C LEU A 229 -28.28 6.18 -16.13
N ALA A 230 -27.84 6.91 -15.11
CA ALA A 230 -28.39 8.22 -14.76
C ALA A 230 -28.23 9.24 -15.90
N SER A 231 -27.09 9.22 -16.60
CA SER A 231 -26.84 10.06 -17.77
C SER A 231 -27.82 9.75 -18.91
N LEU A 232 -28.07 8.47 -19.18
CA LEU A 232 -29.02 8.04 -20.20
C LEU A 232 -30.47 8.44 -19.84
N ALA A 233 -30.86 8.30 -18.57
CA ALA A 233 -32.17 8.75 -18.08
C ALA A 233 -32.34 10.27 -18.23
N LEU A 234 -31.25 11.03 -18.07
CA LEU A 234 -31.23 12.48 -18.23
C LEU A 234 -30.91 12.95 -19.66
N ALA A 235 -30.72 12.05 -20.63
CA ALA A 235 -30.28 12.41 -21.98
C ALA A 235 -31.23 13.40 -22.67
N ARG A 236 -32.53 13.31 -22.41
CA ARG A 236 -33.55 14.27 -22.91
C ARG A 236 -33.47 15.65 -22.26
N ARG A 237 -32.86 15.77 -21.07
CA ARG A 237 -32.67 17.02 -20.32
C ARG A 237 -31.36 17.73 -20.66
N GLY A 238 -30.66 17.31 -21.72
CA GLY A 238 -29.51 18.00 -22.31
C GLY A 238 -28.36 18.20 -21.31
N ARG A 239 -28.24 19.41 -20.75
CA ARG A 239 -27.14 19.80 -19.86
C ARG A 239 -27.06 18.97 -18.58
N TRP A 240 -28.20 18.45 -18.09
CA TRP A 240 -28.25 17.69 -16.85
C TRP A 240 -27.60 16.31 -16.97
N ALA A 241 -27.49 15.76 -18.18
CA ALA A 241 -26.78 14.51 -18.43
C ALA A 241 -25.26 14.61 -18.22
N LEU A 242 -24.70 15.84 -18.17
CA LEU A 242 -23.27 16.07 -17.92
C LEU A 242 -22.88 15.84 -16.46
N VAL A 243 -23.79 16.06 -15.51
CA VAL A 243 -23.52 15.87 -14.07
C VAL A 243 -23.14 14.41 -13.76
N PRO A 244 -23.95 13.40 -14.12
CA PRO A 244 -23.56 12.02 -13.87
C PRO A 244 -22.36 11.57 -14.74
N LEU A 245 -22.14 12.14 -15.93
CA LEU A 245 -20.90 11.87 -16.69
C LEU A 245 -19.65 12.39 -15.97
N ALA A 246 -19.74 13.52 -15.27
CA ALA A 246 -18.65 14.02 -14.44
C ALA A 246 -18.38 13.09 -13.24
N VAL A 247 -19.42 12.47 -12.68
CA VAL A 247 -19.26 11.43 -11.63
C VAL A 247 -18.50 10.22 -12.16
N VAL A 248 -18.80 9.75 -13.38
CA VAL A 248 -18.06 8.65 -14.03
C VAL A 248 -16.58 9.00 -14.19
N ILE A 249 -16.27 10.21 -14.66
CA ILE A 249 -14.89 10.69 -14.82
C ILE A 249 -14.17 10.80 -13.47
N ALA A 250 -14.85 11.27 -12.42
CA ALA A 250 -14.28 11.35 -11.07
C ALA A 250 -14.02 9.96 -10.47
N ALA A 251 -14.91 9.00 -10.72
CA ALA A 251 -14.72 7.61 -10.29
C ALA A 251 -13.49 6.97 -10.97
N ASP A 252 -13.31 7.17 -12.28
CA ASP A 252 -12.12 6.68 -12.99
C ASP A 252 -10.84 7.38 -12.48
N GLY A 253 -10.91 8.67 -12.17
CA GLY A 253 -9.82 9.41 -11.52
C GLY A 253 -9.44 8.80 -10.16
N LEU A 254 -10.43 8.49 -9.31
CA LEU A 254 -10.21 7.84 -8.01
C LEU A 254 -9.67 6.41 -8.11
N ARG A 255 -9.86 5.76 -9.27
CA ARG A 255 -9.39 4.40 -9.60
C ARG A 255 -8.01 4.40 -10.27
N SER A 256 -7.55 5.54 -10.76
CA SER A 256 -6.31 5.63 -11.56
C SER A 256 -5.06 5.37 -10.72
N HIS A 257 -3.95 5.03 -11.38
CA HIS A 257 -2.66 4.86 -10.71
C HIS A 257 -2.24 6.11 -9.92
N ALA A 258 -2.46 7.31 -10.48
CA ALA A 258 -2.19 8.54 -9.74
C ALA A 258 -3.11 8.67 -8.51
N GLY A 259 -4.39 8.34 -8.64
CA GLY A 259 -5.35 8.38 -7.54
C GLY A 259 -5.06 7.37 -6.43
N THR A 260 -4.53 6.20 -6.75
CA THR A 260 -4.14 5.18 -5.76
C THR A 260 -2.82 5.51 -5.08
N THR A 261 -1.84 6.07 -5.81
CA THR A 261 -0.50 6.32 -5.28
C THR A 261 -0.41 7.64 -4.51
N PHE A 262 -1.12 8.68 -4.96
CA PHE A 262 -1.03 10.04 -4.40
C PHE A 262 -2.36 10.54 -3.81
N GLY A 263 -3.32 9.63 -3.61
CA GLY A 263 -4.62 9.94 -3.01
C GLY A 263 -5.45 10.94 -3.84
N GLY A 264 -6.14 11.84 -3.14
CA GLY A 264 -7.11 12.77 -3.76
C GLY A 264 -6.52 13.65 -4.87
N TRP A 265 -5.27 14.13 -4.71
CA TRP A 265 -4.62 14.98 -5.72
C TRP A 265 -4.37 14.24 -7.04
N GLY A 266 -3.88 13.00 -6.98
CA GLY A 266 -3.69 12.18 -8.18
C GLY A 266 -5.01 11.83 -8.87
N ALA A 267 -6.08 11.66 -8.10
CA ALA A 267 -7.42 11.42 -8.63
C ALA A 267 -7.96 12.64 -9.39
N VAL A 268 -7.81 13.84 -8.82
CA VAL A 268 -8.17 15.11 -9.49
C VAL A 268 -7.36 15.30 -10.75
N LEU A 269 -6.05 15.07 -10.71
CA LEU A 269 -5.17 15.20 -11.88
C LEU A 269 -5.64 14.31 -13.04
N THR A 270 -5.94 13.04 -12.75
CA THR A 270 -6.43 12.11 -13.78
C THR A 270 -7.83 12.46 -14.26
N GLY A 271 -8.73 12.84 -13.35
CA GLY A 271 -10.09 13.25 -13.70
C GLY A 271 -10.10 14.46 -14.64
N VAL A 272 -9.26 15.47 -14.37
CA VAL A 272 -9.09 16.64 -15.25
C VAL A 272 -8.51 16.24 -16.60
N HIS A 273 -7.50 15.36 -16.64
CA HIS A 273 -6.94 14.84 -17.88
C HIS A 273 -8.02 14.13 -18.72
N LEU A 274 -8.76 13.19 -18.13
CA LEU A 274 -9.79 12.42 -18.82
C LEU A 274 -10.97 13.31 -19.27
N ALA A 275 -11.40 14.27 -18.46
CA ALA A 275 -12.41 15.25 -18.86
C ALA A 275 -11.96 16.02 -20.11
N ALA A 276 -10.72 16.53 -20.13
CA ALA A 276 -10.21 17.26 -21.28
C ALA A 276 -10.11 16.38 -22.55
N VAL A 277 -9.64 15.14 -22.42
CA VAL A 277 -9.57 14.17 -23.55
C VAL A 277 -10.96 13.85 -24.11
N THR A 278 -11.93 13.53 -23.25
CA THR A 278 -13.29 13.15 -23.68
C THR A 278 -14.00 14.32 -24.38
N VAL A 279 -13.82 15.55 -23.89
CA VAL A 279 -14.35 16.75 -24.54
C VAL A 279 -13.68 16.98 -25.88
N TRP A 280 -12.35 16.88 -25.97
CA TRP A 280 -11.60 17.14 -27.20
C TRP A 280 -12.00 16.18 -28.32
N ILE A 281 -11.97 14.88 -28.06
CA ILE A 281 -12.25 13.83 -29.07
C ILE A 281 -13.71 13.90 -29.52
N GLY A 282 -14.66 14.03 -28.58
CA GLY A 282 -16.08 14.15 -28.94
C GLY A 282 -16.41 15.45 -29.67
N ALA A 283 -15.66 16.53 -29.41
CA ALA A 283 -15.82 17.78 -30.14
C ALA A 283 -15.35 17.68 -31.60
N LEU A 284 -14.22 17.00 -31.83
CA LEU A 284 -13.71 16.73 -33.18
C LEU A 284 -14.74 15.92 -33.99
N GLU A 285 -15.26 14.83 -33.40
CA GLU A 285 -16.27 13.97 -33.99
C GLU A 285 -17.54 14.73 -34.38
N HIS A 286 -18.09 15.52 -33.43
CA HIS A 286 -19.32 16.27 -33.67
C HIS A 286 -19.11 17.35 -34.73
N THR A 287 -17.96 18.01 -34.70
CA THR A 287 -17.60 19.05 -35.68
C THR A 287 -17.43 18.46 -37.07
N ALA A 288 -16.80 17.28 -37.20
CA ALA A 288 -16.63 16.62 -38.50
C ALA A 288 -17.99 16.34 -39.16
N ARG A 289 -18.97 15.87 -38.38
CA ARG A 289 -20.34 15.65 -38.87
C ARG A 289 -21.05 16.96 -39.23
N ALA A 290 -20.89 18.00 -38.42
CA ALA A 290 -21.46 19.32 -38.72
C ALA A 290 -20.88 19.92 -40.01
N VAL A 291 -19.57 19.78 -40.23
CA VAL A 291 -18.88 20.21 -41.47
C VAL A 291 -19.46 19.49 -42.69
N VAL A 292 -19.71 18.19 -42.59
CA VAL A 292 -20.32 17.41 -43.69
C VAL A 292 -21.78 17.81 -43.91
N ALA A 293 -22.57 17.94 -42.84
CA ALA A 293 -23.99 18.29 -42.92
C ALA A 293 -24.23 19.70 -43.48
N TRP A 294 -23.34 20.64 -43.16
CA TRP A 294 -23.45 22.05 -43.55
C TRP A 294 -22.50 22.44 -44.67
N ARG A 295 -21.97 21.47 -45.43
CA ARG A 295 -20.98 21.68 -46.50
C ARG A 295 -21.36 22.73 -47.54
N ALA A 296 -22.66 22.97 -47.75
CA ALA A 296 -23.18 23.97 -48.69
C ALA A 296 -23.22 25.40 -48.11
N VAL A 297 -22.99 25.57 -46.79
CA VAL A 297 -23.15 26.85 -46.08
C VAL A 297 -21.84 27.23 -45.41
N SER A 298 -20.95 27.92 -46.14
CA SER A 298 -19.57 28.21 -45.70
C SER A 298 -19.49 28.98 -44.38
N ASN A 299 -20.43 29.90 -44.10
CA ASN A 299 -20.48 30.65 -42.84
C ASN A 299 -20.74 29.73 -41.64
N ALA A 300 -21.62 28.73 -41.79
CA ALA A 300 -21.93 27.79 -40.73
C ALA A 300 -20.75 26.84 -40.46
N VAL A 301 -20.07 26.38 -41.51
CA VAL A 301 -18.84 25.58 -41.42
C VAL A 301 -17.74 26.35 -40.68
N ARG A 302 -17.48 27.61 -41.06
CA ARG A 302 -16.50 28.48 -40.38
C ARG A 302 -16.80 28.66 -38.91
N TRP A 303 -18.07 28.85 -38.54
CA TRP A 303 -18.48 29.04 -37.15
C TRP A 303 -18.21 27.81 -36.27
N VAL A 304 -18.60 26.61 -36.73
CA VAL A 304 -18.37 25.38 -35.95
C VAL A 304 -16.88 25.06 -35.88
N LEU A 305 -16.14 25.25 -36.97
CA LEU A 305 -14.68 25.11 -36.96
C LEU A 305 -14.05 26.07 -35.95
N ALA A 306 -14.35 27.37 -36.00
CA ALA A 306 -13.80 28.35 -35.06
C ALA A 306 -14.13 28.00 -33.59
N SER A 307 -15.35 27.51 -33.33
CA SER A 307 -15.77 27.06 -32.00
C SER A 307 -14.97 25.84 -31.54
N TYR A 308 -14.79 24.86 -32.42
CA TYR A 308 -13.96 23.67 -32.17
C TYR A 308 -12.50 24.04 -31.92
N LEU A 309 -11.89 24.90 -32.74
CA LEU A 309 -10.47 25.24 -32.62
C LEU A 309 -10.15 25.89 -31.27
N ARG A 310 -11.03 26.77 -30.74
CA ARG A 310 -10.87 27.37 -29.40
C ARG A 310 -10.96 26.31 -28.31
N LEU A 311 -11.96 25.43 -28.37
CA LEU A 311 -12.15 24.36 -27.41
C LEU A 311 -10.97 23.38 -27.44
N ALA A 312 -10.56 22.97 -28.64
CA ALA A 312 -9.45 22.04 -28.88
C ALA A 312 -8.12 22.58 -28.32
N LEU A 313 -7.84 23.89 -28.47
CA LEU A 313 -6.63 24.48 -27.91
C LEU A 313 -6.61 24.41 -26.38
N VAL A 314 -7.72 24.77 -25.72
CA VAL A 314 -7.81 24.71 -24.25
C VAL A 314 -7.68 23.28 -23.75
N THR A 315 -8.43 22.33 -24.33
CA THR A 315 -8.35 20.93 -23.93
C THR A 315 -6.98 20.33 -24.23
N TYR A 316 -6.34 20.69 -25.34
CA TYR A 316 -4.98 20.26 -25.66
C TYR A 316 -3.97 20.67 -24.60
N LEU A 317 -3.96 21.95 -24.20
CA LEU A 317 -3.05 22.46 -23.18
C LEU A 317 -3.25 21.74 -21.83
N VAL A 318 -4.51 21.49 -21.45
CA VAL A 318 -4.83 20.73 -20.23
C VAL A 318 -4.33 19.28 -20.33
N VAL A 319 -4.57 18.59 -21.44
CA VAL A 319 -4.13 17.20 -21.65
C VAL A 319 -2.61 17.07 -21.62
N VAL A 320 -1.89 17.97 -22.31
CA VAL A 320 -0.42 17.96 -22.32
C VAL A 320 0.12 18.26 -20.93
N GLY A 321 -0.35 19.32 -20.26
CA GLY A 321 0.13 19.71 -18.93
C GLY A 321 -0.10 18.61 -17.88
N THR A 322 -1.34 18.10 -17.78
CA THR A 322 -1.67 17.03 -16.84
C THR A 322 -0.98 15.70 -17.18
N GLY A 323 -0.77 15.41 -18.47
CA GLY A 323 -0.05 14.23 -18.94
C GLY A 323 1.44 14.27 -18.59
N VAL A 324 2.11 15.41 -18.76
CA VAL A 324 3.51 15.61 -18.35
C VAL A 324 3.67 15.45 -16.85
N ILE A 325 2.79 16.09 -16.05
CA ILE A 325 2.81 15.96 -14.59
C ILE A 325 2.64 14.49 -14.20
N SER A 326 1.66 13.78 -14.78
CA SER A 326 1.41 12.37 -14.48
C SER A 326 2.61 11.49 -14.84
N ALA A 327 3.27 11.73 -15.98
CA ALA A 327 4.43 10.96 -16.41
C ALA A 327 5.63 11.14 -15.46
N LEU A 328 5.93 12.38 -15.06
CA LEU A 328 7.03 12.70 -14.14
C LEU A 328 6.81 12.11 -12.75
N VAL A 329 5.56 12.03 -12.31
CA VAL A 329 5.18 11.54 -10.99
C VAL A 329 5.16 10.00 -10.92
N LEU A 330 4.78 9.33 -12.02
CA LEU A 330 4.59 7.87 -12.04
C LEU A 330 5.78 7.06 -12.54
N VAL A 331 6.71 7.65 -13.32
CA VAL A 331 7.75 6.88 -14.02
C VAL A 331 9.16 7.43 -13.77
N PRO A 332 10.02 6.68 -13.06
CA PRO A 332 11.46 6.95 -13.00
C PRO A 332 12.11 6.82 -14.39
N LEU A 333 12.99 7.76 -14.77
CA LEU A 333 13.66 7.79 -16.09
C LEU A 333 14.35 6.47 -16.49
N PRO A 334 15.06 5.74 -15.60
CA PRO A 334 15.70 4.48 -15.97
C PRO A 334 14.70 3.36 -16.32
N GLN A 335 13.46 3.48 -15.88
CA GLN A 335 12.41 2.47 -16.08
C GLN A 335 11.57 2.72 -17.34
N LEU A 336 11.82 3.83 -18.05
CA LEU A 336 11.04 4.24 -19.22
C LEU A 336 11.21 3.31 -20.43
N VAL A 337 12.40 2.73 -20.63
CA VAL A 337 12.69 1.84 -21.77
C VAL A 337 12.73 0.37 -21.39
N SER A 338 12.94 0.06 -20.11
CA SER A 338 13.08 -1.31 -19.60
C SER A 338 11.74 -1.97 -19.27
N THR A 339 10.70 -1.20 -18.94
CA THR A 339 9.40 -1.74 -18.52
C THR A 339 8.34 -1.70 -19.62
N THR A 340 7.36 -2.62 -19.55
CA THR A 340 6.19 -2.62 -20.47
C THR A 340 5.42 -1.30 -20.37
N TYR A 341 5.19 -0.80 -19.14
CA TYR A 341 4.52 0.47 -18.89
C TYR A 341 5.26 1.63 -19.59
N GLY A 342 6.58 1.72 -19.42
CA GLY A 342 7.40 2.74 -20.05
C GLY A 342 7.36 2.68 -21.59
N LYS A 343 7.43 1.47 -22.17
CA LYS A 343 7.32 1.27 -23.63
C LYS A 343 5.97 1.73 -24.19
N VAL A 344 4.86 1.41 -23.52
CA VAL A 344 3.52 1.86 -23.94
C VAL A 344 3.37 3.38 -23.78
N LEU A 345 3.98 3.97 -22.75
CA LEU A 345 4.01 5.42 -22.57
C LEU A 345 4.76 6.11 -23.73
N LEU A 346 5.90 5.56 -24.18
CA LEU A 346 6.62 6.05 -25.35
C LEU A 346 5.78 5.97 -26.63
N ILE A 347 5.04 4.87 -26.84
CA ILE A 347 4.11 4.73 -27.97
C ILE A 347 3.03 5.82 -27.88
N LYS A 348 2.42 6.03 -26.71
CA LYS A 348 1.41 7.09 -26.49
C LYS A 348 1.98 8.47 -26.81
N LEU A 349 3.20 8.78 -26.35
CA LEU A 349 3.87 10.05 -26.63
C LEU A 349 4.10 10.24 -28.14
N GLY A 350 4.59 9.21 -28.83
CA GLY A 350 4.75 9.24 -30.30
C GLY A 350 3.44 9.52 -31.03
N LEU A 351 2.35 8.87 -30.62
CA LEU A 351 1.01 9.10 -31.19
C LEU A 351 0.49 10.52 -30.92
N VAL A 352 0.73 11.08 -29.72
CA VAL A 352 0.35 12.46 -29.38
C VAL A 352 1.14 13.47 -30.24
N VAL A 353 2.44 13.23 -30.46
CA VAL A 353 3.26 14.05 -31.36
C VAL A 353 2.73 13.98 -32.79
N ALA A 354 2.43 12.79 -33.29
CA ALA A 354 1.86 12.61 -34.63
C ALA A 354 0.49 13.31 -34.78
N ALA A 355 -0.40 13.19 -33.79
CA ALA A 355 -1.70 13.88 -33.77
C ALA A 355 -1.53 15.40 -33.76
N SER A 356 -0.59 15.91 -32.97
CA SER A 356 -0.28 17.35 -32.89
C SER A 356 0.28 17.87 -34.22
N ALA A 357 1.19 17.13 -34.85
CA ALA A 357 1.76 17.47 -36.14
C ALA A 357 0.71 17.45 -37.26
N ALA A 358 -0.16 16.43 -37.30
CA ALA A 358 -1.26 16.36 -38.27
C ALA A 358 -2.23 17.55 -38.12
N ALA A 359 -2.60 17.88 -36.88
CA ALA A 359 -3.47 19.01 -36.59
C ALA A 359 -2.83 20.36 -36.95
N LEU A 360 -1.53 20.54 -36.69
CA LEU A 360 -0.80 21.76 -37.04
C LEU A 360 -0.64 21.90 -38.56
N HIS A 361 -0.23 20.82 -39.24
CA HIS A 361 -0.09 20.76 -40.69
C HIS A 361 -1.41 21.11 -41.39
N SER A 362 -2.51 20.51 -40.91
CA SER A 362 -3.86 20.80 -41.39
C SER A 362 -4.18 22.31 -41.33
N ARG A 363 -3.83 22.95 -40.21
CA ARG A 363 -4.13 24.36 -39.94
C ARG A 363 -3.22 25.35 -40.67
N LEU A 364 -1.96 25.00 -40.92
CA LEU A 364 -0.99 25.88 -41.57
C LEU A 364 -1.17 25.93 -43.08
N ILE A 365 -1.43 24.78 -43.72
CA ILE A 365 -1.45 24.67 -45.19
C ILE A 365 -2.85 25.00 -45.75
N HIS A 366 -3.92 24.65 -45.03
CA HIS A 366 -5.27 24.70 -45.58
C HIS A 366 -6.12 25.71 -44.83
N ARG A 367 -5.83 27.00 -45.06
CA ARG A 367 -6.64 28.12 -44.59
C ARG A 367 -7.97 28.26 -45.35
N ASP A 368 -8.06 27.66 -46.54
CA ASP A 368 -9.24 27.74 -47.39
C ASP A 368 -10.30 26.68 -47.04
N THR A 369 -11.38 27.13 -46.41
CA THR A 369 -12.52 26.28 -45.99
C THR A 369 -13.37 25.73 -47.13
N HIS A 370 -13.02 26.02 -48.39
CA HIS A 370 -13.81 25.64 -49.57
C HIS A 370 -13.63 24.17 -50.00
N GLN A 371 -12.55 23.50 -49.58
CA GLN A 371 -12.28 22.09 -49.92
C GLN A 371 -12.73 21.12 -48.81
N VAL A 372 -14.04 20.90 -48.70
CA VAL A 372 -14.67 20.05 -47.66
C VAL A 372 -14.16 18.60 -47.68
N THR A 373 -13.82 18.05 -48.85
CA THR A 373 -13.29 16.68 -49.00
C THR A 373 -11.94 16.50 -48.31
N TRP A 374 -11.05 17.48 -48.43
CA TRP A 374 -9.75 17.46 -47.77
C TRP A 374 -9.90 17.65 -46.26
N LEU A 375 -10.74 18.60 -45.83
CA LEU A 375 -11.01 18.85 -44.41
C LEU A 375 -11.55 17.59 -43.72
N ARG A 376 -12.43 16.84 -44.40
CA ARG A 376 -12.92 15.54 -43.90
C ARG A 376 -11.80 14.53 -43.71
N ARG A 377 -10.85 14.44 -44.66
CA ARG A 377 -9.70 13.52 -44.55
C ARG A 377 -8.77 13.91 -43.39
N ALA A 378 -8.46 15.20 -43.25
CA ALA A 378 -7.63 15.70 -42.15
C ALA A 378 -8.26 15.39 -40.78
N MET A 379 -9.55 15.68 -40.61
CA MET A 379 -10.28 15.38 -39.37
C MET A 379 -10.37 13.87 -39.10
N ALA A 380 -10.49 13.04 -40.14
CA ALA A 380 -10.49 11.58 -39.98
C ALA A 380 -9.12 11.04 -39.53
N ILE A 381 -8.03 11.59 -40.06
CA ILE A 381 -6.66 11.25 -39.63
C ILE A 381 -6.44 11.67 -38.17
N GLU A 382 -6.83 12.91 -37.80
CA GLU A 382 -6.76 13.37 -36.41
C GLU A 382 -7.56 12.45 -35.48
N ALA A 383 -8.79 12.08 -35.85
CA ALA A 383 -9.62 11.19 -35.06
C ALA A 383 -9.01 9.79 -34.90
N ALA A 384 -8.45 9.21 -35.97
CA ALA A 384 -7.79 7.90 -35.92
C ALA A 384 -6.57 7.91 -34.99
N LEU A 385 -5.74 8.96 -35.04
CA LEU A 385 -4.58 9.11 -34.16
C LEU A 385 -5.02 9.26 -32.70
N LEU A 386 -6.04 10.07 -32.42
CA LEU A 386 -6.57 10.25 -31.06
C LEU A 386 -7.21 8.96 -30.50
N LEU A 387 -7.88 8.16 -31.34
CA LEU A 387 -8.37 6.83 -30.95
C LEU A 387 -7.22 5.86 -30.64
N GLY A 388 -6.10 5.96 -31.36
CA GLY A 388 -4.86 5.25 -31.05
C GLY A 388 -4.25 5.70 -29.71
N VAL A 389 -4.22 7.01 -29.44
CA VAL A 389 -3.79 7.56 -28.13
C VAL A 389 -4.67 7.02 -27.00
N LEU A 390 -5.99 6.94 -27.21
CA LEU A 390 -6.91 6.32 -26.25
C LEU A 390 -6.62 4.83 -26.03
N ALA A 391 -6.30 4.07 -27.08
CA ALA A 391 -5.96 2.65 -26.96
C ALA A 391 -4.66 2.44 -26.18
N ALA A 392 -3.61 3.22 -26.48
CA ALA A 392 -2.38 3.19 -25.68
C ALA A 392 -2.65 3.61 -24.22
N SER A 393 -3.55 4.58 -24.01
CA SER A 393 -3.96 4.98 -22.66
C SER A 393 -4.71 3.89 -21.92
N SER A 394 -5.63 3.16 -22.56
CA SER A 394 -6.37 2.08 -21.89
C SER A 394 -5.46 0.95 -21.44
N VAL A 395 -4.44 0.62 -22.24
CA VAL A 395 -3.38 -0.33 -21.85
C VAL A 395 -2.61 0.19 -20.64
N LEU A 396 -2.22 1.47 -20.61
CA LEU A 396 -1.50 2.07 -19.48
C LEU A 396 -2.30 2.05 -18.18
N VAL A 397 -3.61 2.35 -18.22
CA VAL A 397 -4.42 2.34 -16.99
C VAL A 397 -4.70 0.90 -16.52
N SER A 398 -4.54 -0.10 -17.39
CA SER A 398 -4.69 -1.53 -17.07
C SER A 398 -3.36 -2.25 -16.84
N THR A 399 -2.23 -1.54 -16.88
CA THR A 399 -0.90 -2.10 -16.58
C THR A 399 -0.31 -1.39 -15.37
N PRO A 400 0.08 -2.11 -14.30
CA PRO A 400 0.63 -1.47 -13.11
C PRO A 400 1.92 -0.72 -13.44
N PRO A 401 2.14 0.47 -12.84
CA PRO A 401 3.35 1.24 -13.07
C PRO A 401 4.57 0.57 -12.41
N PRO A 402 5.80 0.86 -12.89
CA PRO A 402 7.05 0.27 -12.40
C PRO A 402 7.34 0.47 -10.90
N THR A 403 6.68 1.45 -10.28
CA THR A 403 6.81 1.82 -8.86
C THR A 403 5.81 1.12 -7.95
N GLY A 404 4.93 0.25 -8.49
CA GLY A 404 4.23 -0.72 -7.65
C GLY A 404 5.28 -1.61 -6.98
N THR A 405 5.26 -1.69 -5.66
CA THR A 405 6.13 -2.59 -4.89
C THR A 405 6.02 -4.00 -5.46
N ALA A 406 7.00 -4.42 -6.25
CA ALA A 406 7.20 -5.83 -6.52
C ALA A 406 7.33 -6.47 -5.14
N SER A 407 6.39 -7.35 -4.77
CA SER A 407 6.52 -8.15 -3.56
C SER A 407 7.78 -8.99 -3.73
N ALA A 408 8.86 -8.55 -3.09
CA ALA A 408 10.04 -9.38 -2.96
C ALA A 408 9.63 -10.64 -2.19
N ALA A 409 10.20 -11.77 -2.58
CA ALA A 409 10.04 -13.00 -1.82
C ALA A 409 10.50 -12.77 -0.37
N PRO A 410 9.76 -13.27 0.65
CA PRO A 410 10.22 -13.22 2.02
C PRO A 410 11.54 -13.99 2.18
N PRO A 411 12.25 -13.76 3.29
CA PRO A 411 13.52 -14.44 3.52
C PRO A 411 13.32 -15.96 3.61
N PRO A 412 14.36 -16.75 3.29
CA PRO A 412 14.33 -18.20 3.48
C PRO A 412 13.93 -18.60 4.92
N GLN A 413 13.35 -19.79 5.07
CA GLN A 413 13.08 -20.36 6.39
C GLN A 413 14.40 -20.55 7.17
N PRO A 414 14.46 -20.14 8.45
CA PRO A 414 15.60 -20.43 9.28
C PRO A 414 15.74 -21.95 9.50
N THR A 415 16.98 -22.42 9.50
CA THR A 415 17.35 -23.81 9.82
C THR A 415 18.09 -23.86 11.15
N GLY A 416 17.77 -24.84 11.98
CA GLY A 416 18.41 -25.02 13.29
C GLY A 416 17.94 -24.01 14.33
N PRO A 417 18.74 -23.79 15.40
CA PRO A 417 18.35 -22.89 16.47
C PRO A 417 18.40 -21.43 16.00
N VAL A 418 17.44 -20.64 16.48
CA VAL A 418 17.27 -19.24 16.08
C VAL A 418 17.70 -18.32 17.22
N LEU A 419 18.60 -17.39 16.93
CA LEU A 419 19.04 -16.34 17.83
C LEU A 419 18.37 -15.01 17.46
N PRO A 420 17.36 -14.56 18.23
CA PRO A 420 16.70 -13.28 18.03
C PRO A 420 17.48 -12.16 18.73
N LEU A 421 17.73 -11.04 18.07
CA LEU A 421 18.34 -9.85 18.66
C LEU A 421 17.61 -8.60 18.18
N GLY A 422 17.64 -7.54 18.99
CA GLY A 422 17.08 -6.24 18.65
C GLY A 422 18.06 -5.12 18.92
N ALA A 423 17.93 -4.02 18.18
CA ALA A 423 18.68 -2.78 18.37
C ALA A 423 17.94 -1.56 17.81
N LEU A 424 18.48 -0.38 18.08
CA LEU A 424 18.01 0.89 17.52
C LEU A 424 19.19 1.68 16.94
N ALA A 425 19.11 2.07 15.66
CA ALA A 425 20.12 2.85 14.95
C ALA A 425 19.59 4.26 14.64
N GLY A 426 19.94 5.23 15.49
CA GLY A 426 19.25 6.51 15.52
C GLY A 426 17.79 6.29 15.93
N GLN A 427 16.86 6.57 15.02
CA GLN A 427 15.43 6.32 15.18
C GLN A 427 14.95 5.12 14.34
N VAL A 428 15.85 4.36 13.70
CA VAL A 428 15.52 3.18 12.90
C VAL A 428 15.58 1.93 13.77
N GLY A 429 14.42 1.32 14.02
CA GLY A 429 14.29 0.06 14.77
C GLY A 429 14.88 -1.10 13.97
N ILE A 430 15.65 -1.96 14.63
CA ILE A 430 16.30 -3.13 14.04
C ILE A 430 15.85 -4.38 14.78
N SER A 431 15.22 -5.30 14.06
CA SER A 431 14.97 -6.67 14.52
C SER A 431 15.82 -7.63 13.69
N LEU A 432 16.57 -8.49 14.36
CA LEU A 432 17.52 -9.41 13.77
C LEU A 432 17.18 -10.84 14.14
N THR A 433 17.32 -11.74 13.17
CA THR A 433 17.18 -13.17 13.37
C THR A 433 18.38 -13.86 12.73
N ALA A 434 19.21 -14.52 13.55
CA ALA A 434 20.32 -15.35 13.08
C ALA A 434 19.96 -16.83 13.22
N SER A 435 20.19 -17.61 12.17
CA SER A 435 20.10 -19.07 12.18
C SER A 435 21.29 -19.67 11.41
N ASP A 436 21.31 -20.99 11.24
CA ASP A 436 22.41 -21.64 10.50
C ASP A 436 22.48 -21.11 9.05
N GLY A 437 23.61 -20.53 8.68
CA GLY A 437 23.86 -19.95 7.36
C GLY A 437 22.93 -18.80 6.93
N LEU A 438 22.16 -18.19 7.85
CA LEU A 438 21.17 -17.17 7.53
C LEU A 438 21.17 -16.04 8.56
N LEU A 439 21.15 -14.81 8.05
CA LEU A 439 20.91 -13.59 8.79
C LEU A 439 19.72 -12.87 8.15
N VAL A 440 18.69 -12.56 8.93
CA VAL A 440 17.56 -11.73 8.52
C VAL A 440 17.56 -10.45 9.36
N VAL A 441 17.49 -9.30 8.70
CA VAL A 441 17.43 -7.98 9.33
C VAL A 441 16.19 -7.25 8.87
N ARG A 442 15.42 -6.74 9.82
CA ARG A 442 14.19 -5.99 9.59
C ARG A 442 14.31 -4.61 10.19
N LEU A 443 14.00 -3.61 9.39
CA LEU A 443 14.05 -2.21 9.71
C LEU A 443 12.64 -1.64 9.85
N SER A 444 12.47 -0.77 10.83
CA SER A 444 11.22 -0.05 11.07
C SER A 444 11.52 1.41 11.40
N THR A 445 10.53 2.27 11.18
CA THR A 445 10.58 3.69 11.52
C THR A 445 9.33 4.08 12.30
N PRO A 446 9.39 5.14 13.12
CA PRO A 446 8.20 5.64 13.78
C PRO A 446 7.16 6.13 12.75
N ARG A 447 5.87 6.00 13.06
CA ARG A 447 4.80 6.51 12.20
C ARG A 447 4.50 7.98 12.54
N ARG A 448 4.42 8.84 11.50
CA ARG A 448 3.87 10.20 11.61
C ARG A 448 2.47 10.23 10.98
N GLY A 449 1.44 10.56 11.75
CA GLY A 449 0.07 10.71 11.26
C GLY A 449 -0.90 9.60 11.72
N ASP A 450 -1.92 9.32 10.91
CA ASP A 450 -2.94 8.31 11.20
C ASP A 450 -2.30 6.91 11.25
N TYR A 451 -2.22 6.36 12.45
CA TYR A 451 -1.66 5.03 12.71
C TYR A 451 -2.41 3.92 11.95
N TYR A 452 -3.66 4.16 11.55
CA TYR A 452 -4.53 3.23 10.84
C TYR A 452 -4.45 3.32 9.31
N ALA A 453 -3.75 4.33 8.78
CA ALA A 453 -3.50 4.42 7.36
C ALA A 453 -2.50 3.34 6.91
N ALA A 454 -2.66 2.89 5.67
CA ALA A 454 -1.65 2.09 4.97
C ALA A 454 -0.27 2.75 5.14
N GLU A 455 0.72 2.00 5.66
CA GLU A 455 2.08 2.53 5.80
C GLU A 455 2.54 3.09 4.45
N PRO A 456 2.96 4.37 4.41
CA PRO A 456 3.59 4.91 3.21
C PRO A 456 4.86 4.10 2.95
N ASN A 457 5.18 3.87 1.68
CA ASN A 457 6.43 3.23 1.32
C ASN A 457 7.58 4.00 1.97
N GLN A 458 8.33 3.34 2.84
CA GLN A 458 9.51 3.88 3.46
C GLN A 458 10.75 3.34 2.75
N ASP A 459 11.60 4.25 2.31
CA ASP A 459 12.90 3.91 1.74
C ASP A 459 13.90 3.70 2.87
N TYR A 460 14.41 2.48 2.93
CA TYR A 460 15.43 2.05 3.88
C TYR A 460 16.77 1.79 3.17
N SER A 461 17.85 2.00 3.89
CA SER A 461 19.19 1.55 3.50
C SER A 461 19.80 0.74 4.64
N LEU A 462 20.52 -0.33 4.28
CA LEU A 462 21.21 -1.18 5.23
C LEU A 462 22.56 -1.59 4.65
N ALA A 463 23.61 -1.45 5.47
CA ALA A 463 24.89 -2.11 5.26
C ALA A 463 25.18 -2.99 6.48
N ALA A 464 25.81 -4.14 6.25
CA ALA A 464 26.17 -5.08 7.31
C ALA A 464 27.61 -5.58 7.12
N SER A 465 28.35 -5.78 8.21
CA SER A 465 29.65 -6.42 8.22
C SER A 465 29.81 -7.37 9.40
N LEU A 466 30.49 -8.49 9.17
CA LEU A 466 30.89 -9.46 10.19
C LEU A 466 32.39 -9.30 10.46
N GLY A 467 32.75 -8.74 11.61
CA GLY A 467 34.08 -8.18 11.83
C GLY A 467 34.40 -7.11 10.78
N GLU A 468 35.52 -7.25 10.09
CA GLU A 468 35.94 -6.36 8.99
C GLU A 468 35.35 -6.73 7.62
N SER A 469 34.67 -7.88 7.51
CA SER A 469 34.16 -8.39 6.23
C SER A 469 32.73 -7.91 5.96
N GLY A 470 32.51 -7.21 4.85
CA GLY A 470 31.16 -6.80 4.42
C GLY A 470 30.27 -7.98 4.04
N LEU A 471 28.98 -7.91 4.34
CA LEU A 471 27.97 -8.89 3.96
C LEU A 471 27.16 -8.41 2.76
N THR A 472 26.93 -9.29 1.80
CA THR A 472 26.03 -9.04 0.67
C THR A 472 24.58 -9.24 1.11
N LEU A 473 23.81 -8.15 1.15
CA LEU A 473 22.41 -8.15 1.55
C LEU A 473 21.48 -8.28 0.33
N THR A 474 20.46 -9.12 0.45
CA THR A 474 19.37 -9.28 -0.52
C THR A 474 18.06 -8.77 0.09
N GLY A 475 17.32 -7.92 -0.63
CA GLY A 475 16.04 -7.41 -0.17
C GLY A 475 14.94 -8.46 -0.21
N CYS A 476 14.14 -8.55 0.86
CA CYS A 476 12.96 -9.42 1.00
C CYS A 476 11.64 -8.64 1.18
N GLY A 477 11.68 -7.32 1.00
CA GLY A 477 10.53 -6.42 1.13
C GLY A 477 10.98 -5.04 1.63
N SER A 478 10.05 -4.09 1.75
CA SER A 478 10.37 -2.79 2.38
C SER A 478 10.86 -3.03 3.81
N GLY A 479 12.07 -2.55 4.11
CA GLY A 479 12.72 -2.72 5.40
C GLY A 479 13.25 -4.13 5.68
N CYS A 480 13.12 -5.10 4.78
CA CYS A 480 13.54 -6.49 4.99
C CYS A 480 14.78 -6.81 4.16
N TYR A 481 15.82 -7.34 4.80
CA TYR A 481 17.05 -7.79 4.16
C TYR A 481 17.49 -9.13 4.73
N PHE A 482 18.14 -9.96 3.91
CA PHE A 482 18.80 -11.17 4.38
C PHE A 482 20.19 -11.35 3.76
N ALA A 483 21.05 -12.08 4.47
CA ALA A 483 22.40 -12.47 4.03
C ALA A 483 22.69 -13.91 4.45
N ARG A 484 23.76 -14.49 3.89
CA ARG A 484 24.24 -15.84 4.23
C ARG A 484 25.64 -15.78 4.85
N PRO A 485 25.76 -15.44 6.14
CA PRO A 485 27.05 -15.41 6.82
C PRO A 485 27.52 -16.83 7.17
N ALA A 486 28.83 -16.98 7.35
CA ALA A 486 29.43 -18.15 7.98
C ALA A 486 29.77 -17.79 9.44
N TRP A 487 28.93 -18.26 10.38
CA TRP A 487 29.15 -18.02 11.80
C TRP A 487 30.37 -18.81 12.30
N ARG A 488 31.21 -18.17 13.11
CA ARG A 488 32.29 -18.84 13.84
C ARG A 488 31.79 -19.27 15.21
N ASP A 489 32.37 -20.32 15.76
CA ASP A 489 32.12 -20.71 17.15
C ASP A 489 32.52 -19.58 18.11
N GLY A 490 31.64 -19.27 19.07
CA GLY A 490 31.79 -18.16 19.99
C GLY A 490 31.15 -16.86 19.50
N ASP A 491 31.71 -15.73 19.92
CA ASP A 491 31.13 -14.41 19.70
C ASP A 491 31.51 -13.85 18.32
N ASN A 492 30.51 -13.54 17.51
CA ASN A 492 30.68 -12.89 16.22
C ASN A 492 30.21 -11.43 16.31
N VAL A 493 31.08 -10.48 15.96
CA VAL A 493 30.74 -9.05 15.98
C VAL A 493 30.07 -8.66 14.66
N LEU A 494 28.77 -8.42 14.70
CA LEU A 494 27.99 -7.92 13.58
C LEU A 494 27.81 -6.41 13.70
N THR A 495 28.26 -5.67 12.70
CA THR A 495 28.01 -4.22 12.61
C THR A 495 26.94 -3.96 11.56
N LEU A 496 25.89 -3.25 11.93
CA LEU A 496 24.81 -2.82 11.04
C LEU A 496 24.82 -1.30 10.93
N ARG A 497 24.70 -0.77 9.71
CA ARG A 497 24.48 0.65 9.46
C ARG A 497 23.15 0.81 8.75
N ALA A 498 22.15 1.29 9.47
CA ALA A 498 20.79 1.45 8.98
C ALA A 498 20.45 2.92 8.77
N GLY A 499 19.69 3.21 7.72
CA GLY A 499 19.16 4.53 7.42
C GLY A 499 17.74 4.43 6.88
N ALA A 500 16.99 5.52 7.05
CA ALA A 500 15.66 5.66 6.47
C ALA A 500 15.40 7.12 6.10
N THR A 501 14.84 7.36 4.92
CA THR A 501 14.56 8.73 4.45
C THR A 501 13.63 9.45 5.43
N GLY A 502 14.05 10.61 5.93
CA GLY A 502 13.27 11.42 6.88
C GLY A 502 13.45 11.05 8.36
N TRP A 503 14.26 10.04 8.67
CA TRP A 503 14.56 9.56 10.02
C TRP A 503 16.08 9.51 10.26
N PRO A 504 16.57 9.95 11.43
CA PRO A 504 17.97 9.75 11.80
C PRO A 504 18.32 8.25 11.79
N GLY A 505 19.31 7.87 10.98
CA GLY A 505 19.90 6.53 10.99
C GLY A 505 21.17 6.46 11.83
N GLY A 506 21.83 5.31 11.86
CA GLY A 506 23.04 5.12 12.64
C GLY A 506 23.76 3.80 12.39
N ALA A 507 24.83 3.58 13.13
CA ALA A 507 25.53 2.30 13.18
C ALA A 507 25.34 1.66 14.56
N VAL A 508 25.16 0.34 14.59
CA VAL A 508 25.08 -0.45 15.82
C VAL A 508 25.92 -1.72 15.69
N GLY A 509 26.58 -2.09 16.79
CA GLY A 509 27.27 -3.37 16.93
C GLY A 509 26.44 -4.34 17.76
N LEU A 510 26.31 -5.57 17.30
CA LEU A 510 25.62 -6.67 17.97
C LEU A 510 26.56 -7.87 18.09
N ILE A 511 26.47 -8.58 19.21
CA ILE A 511 27.22 -9.83 19.42
C ILE A 511 26.29 -11.00 19.07
N VAL A 512 26.69 -11.79 18.06
CA VAL A 512 26.01 -13.01 17.65
C VAL A 512 26.83 -14.20 18.17
N SER A 513 26.48 -14.72 19.34
CA SER A 513 27.13 -15.90 19.93
C SER A 513 26.60 -17.20 19.29
N TRP A 514 27.49 -18.01 18.72
CA TRP A 514 27.12 -19.19 17.94
C TRP A 514 27.86 -20.47 18.39
N PRO A 515 27.22 -21.66 18.35
CA PRO A 515 25.79 -21.88 18.16
C PRO A 515 24.99 -21.55 19.44
N PRO A 516 23.78 -20.98 19.32
CA PRO A 516 22.88 -20.81 20.45
C PRO A 516 22.38 -22.15 20.99
N ARG A 517 22.10 -22.22 22.30
CA ARG A 517 21.55 -23.41 22.96
C ARG A 517 20.10 -23.17 23.41
N PRO A 518 19.26 -24.20 23.58
CA PRO A 518 17.91 -24.01 24.13
C PRO A 518 17.97 -23.31 25.51
N GLY A 519 17.15 -22.27 25.69
CA GLY A 519 17.14 -21.44 26.91
C GLY A 519 15.79 -21.38 27.64
N ALA A 520 14.80 -22.18 27.22
CA ALA A 520 13.45 -22.14 27.80
C ALA A 520 13.43 -22.51 29.30
N ALA A 521 14.22 -23.50 29.71
CA ALA A 521 14.33 -23.89 31.13
C ALA A 521 15.00 -22.79 31.96
N ASP A 522 16.05 -22.17 31.41
CA ASP A 522 16.74 -21.04 32.05
C ASP A 522 15.79 -19.85 32.22
N LEU A 523 14.94 -19.55 31.23
CA LEU A 523 13.93 -18.49 31.31
C LEU A 523 12.90 -18.76 32.42
N ALA A 524 12.34 -19.97 32.46
CA ALA A 524 11.37 -20.34 33.48
C ALA A 524 11.96 -20.24 34.89
N ALA A 525 13.20 -20.71 35.07
CA ALA A 525 13.93 -20.59 36.33
C ALA A 525 14.22 -19.14 36.70
N ALA A 526 14.64 -18.30 35.75
CA ALA A 526 14.95 -16.90 35.98
C ALA A 526 13.73 -16.08 36.42
N VAL A 527 12.58 -16.30 35.78
CA VAL A 527 11.31 -15.67 36.15
C VAL A 527 10.86 -16.12 37.54
N ALA A 528 11.01 -17.40 37.87
CA ALA A 528 10.71 -17.90 39.21
C ALA A 528 11.64 -17.30 40.28
N ALA A 529 12.93 -17.21 39.99
CA ALA A 529 13.93 -16.62 40.90
C ALA A 529 13.71 -15.12 41.12
N ALA A 530 13.40 -14.37 40.05
CA ALA A 530 13.05 -12.95 40.15
C ALA A 530 11.77 -12.76 40.99
N ARG A 531 10.73 -13.57 40.76
CA ARG A 531 9.47 -13.51 41.52
C ARG A 531 9.69 -13.81 43.01
N ALA A 532 10.53 -14.79 43.32
CA ALA A 532 10.85 -15.17 44.69
C ALA A 532 11.60 -14.09 45.49
N ALA A 533 12.25 -13.13 44.81
CA ALA A 533 12.96 -12.05 45.48
C ALA A 533 12.03 -11.02 46.14
N GLY A 534 10.74 -10.97 45.76
CA GLY A 534 9.71 -10.11 46.34
C GLY A 534 9.85 -8.64 45.97
N ARG A 535 11.00 -8.00 46.23
CA ARG A 535 11.28 -6.61 45.85
C ARG A 535 12.49 -6.50 44.95
N LEU A 536 12.45 -5.51 44.06
CA LEU A 536 13.53 -5.19 43.15
C LEU A 536 13.63 -3.68 42.92
N VAL A 537 14.85 -3.23 42.65
CA VAL A 537 15.16 -1.85 42.25
C VAL A 537 15.57 -1.90 40.78
N VAL A 538 14.79 -1.27 39.92
CA VAL A 538 15.04 -1.20 38.47
C VAL A 538 15.60 0.19 38.14
N TYR A 539 16.73 0.22 37.45
CA TYR A 539 17.25 1.41 36.80
C TYR A 539 16.95 1.29 35.32
N GLU A 540 15.95 2.02 34.86
CA GLU A 540 15.42 1.94 33.49
C GLU A 540 15.83 3.17 32.67
N THR A 541 16.27 2.93 31.44
CA THR A 541 16.41 3.95 30.41
C THR A 541 15.54 3.57 29.21
N VAL A 542 14.84 4.54 28.64
CA VAL A 542 14.02 4.35 27.44
C VAL A 542 14.41 5.41 26.43
N THR A 543 14.75 5.00 25.21
CA THR A 543 15.00 5.93 24.10
C THR A 543 14.35 5.48 22.81
N SER A 544 13.86 6.46 22.04
CA SER A 544 13.47 6.29 20.63
C SER A 544 14.51 6.86 19.66
N ASP A 545 15.63 7.38 20.18
CA ASP A 545 16.69 7.96 19.39
C ASP A 545 18.06 7.72 20.03
N THR A 546 18.89 6.86 19.42
CA THR A 546 20.24 6.58 19.92
C THR A 546 21.29 7.61 19.50
N THR A 547 20.92 8.68 18.77
CA THR A 547 21.89 9.72 18.38
C THR A 547 22.31 10.66 19.51
N ALA A 548 21.47 10.82 20.54
CA ALA A 548 21.71 11.74 21.66
C ALA A 548 22.44 11.10 22.86
N GLY A 549 22.83 9.83 22.75
CA GLY A 549 23.34 9.03 23.88
C GLY A 549 22.22 8.49 24.79
N PRO A 550 22.55 7.58 25.74
CA PRO A 550 21.55 7.02 26.65
C PRO A 550 21.07 8.09 27.65
N PRO A 551 19.75 8.18 27.93
CA PRO A 551 19.22 9.09 28.93
C PRO A 551 19.66 8.69 30.35
N GLU A 552 19.49 9.59 31.32
CA GLU A 552 19.70 9.24 32.73
C GLU A 552 18.72 8.14 33.18
N PRO A 553 19.19 7.09 33.87
CA PRO A 553 18.31 6.01 34.34
C PRO A 553 17.31 6.48 35.39
N ASN A 554 16.04 6.14 35.19
CA ASN A 554 15.01 6.28 36.20
C ASN A 554 15.08 5.13 37.20
N ARG A 555 15.16 5.47 38.49
CA ARG A 555 15.14 4.49 39.58
C ARG A 555 13.71 4.17 39.99
N LEU A 556 13.32 2.90 39.91
CA LEU A 556 11.99 2.40 40.24
C LEU A 556 12.10 1.32 41.32
N ASP A 557 11.48 1.54 42.47
CA ASP A 557 11.34 0.52 43.52
C ASP A 557 10.04 -0.26 43.32
N LEU A 558 10.14 -1.49 42.82
CA LEU A 558 8.97 -2.26 42.40
C LEU A 558 8.86 -3.57 43.19
N ASP A 559 7.62 -4.04 43.33
CA ASP A 559 7.35 -5.43 43.65
C ASP A 559 7.75 -6.31 42.45
N ALA A 560 8.35 -7.47 42.72
CA ALA A 560 8.85 -8.36 41.68
C ALA A 560 7.74 -8.98 40.84
N GLY A 561 6.61 -9.31 41.46
CA GLY A 561 5.42 -9.79 40.75
C GLY A 561 4.84 -8.70 39.84
N PHE A 562 4.78 -7.47 40.34
CA PHE A 562 4.36 -6.32 39.53
C PHE A 562 5.28 -6.10 38.33
N PHE A 563 6.60 -6.02 38.54
CA PHE A 563 7.57 -5.85 37.44
C PHE A 563 7.43 -6.96 36.40
N LEU A 564 7.46 -8.23 36.82
CA LEU A 564 7.34 -9.36 35.90
C LEU A 564 6.01 -9.34 35.14
N SER A 565 4.92 -8.84 35.71
CA SER A 565 3.63 -8.73 35.01
C SER A 565 3.63 -7.72 33.87
N GLN A 566 4.62 -6.81 33.82
CA GLN A 566 4.80 -5.86 32.71
C GLN A 566 5.69 -6.42 31.58
N GLU A 567 6.26 -7.62 31.77
CA GLU A 567 7.21 -8.18 30.83
C GLU A 567 6.56 -9.20 29.89
N PRO A 568 6.99 -9.26 28.61
CA PRO A 568 6.42 -10.21 27.64
C PRO A 568 6.71 -11.68 28.02
N TYR A 569 7.69 -11.91 28.91
CA TYR A 569 8.08 -13.22 29.43
C TYR A 569 7.52 -13.52 30.84
N ALA A 570 6.54 -12.75 31.33
CA ALA A 570 5.97 -12.86 32.69
C ALA A 570 5.72 -14.29 33.19
N ASP A 571 5.28 -15.17 32.29
CA ASP A 571 4.89 -16.55 32.58
C ASP A 571 6.07 -17.54 32.48
N GLY A 572 7.31 -17.07 32.33
CA GLY A 572 8.50 -17.91 32.19
C GLY A 572 8.61 -18.58 30.83
N THR A 573 7.90 -18.08 29.83
CA THR A 573 7.89 -18.64 28.48
C THR A 573 8.09 -17.55 27.44
N ALA A 574 8.77 -17.90 26.35
CA ALA A 574 8.94 -17.06 25.18
C ALA A 574 8.89 -17.94 23.91
N PRO A 575 8.47 -17.37 22.77
CA PRO A 575 8.36 -18.12 21.52
C PRO A 575 9.67 -18.70 21.05
N ILE A 576 10.69 -17.86 21.11
CA ILE A 576 12.08 -18.23 20.92
C ILE A 576 12.77 -17.88 22.22
N ALA A 577 13.39 -18.87 22.86
CA ALA A 577 14.20 -18.68 24.05
C ALA A 577 15.49 -19.47 23.88
N VAL A 578 16.60 -18.77 23.68
CA VAL A 578 17.91 -19.39 23.52
C VAL A 578 18.94 -18.76 24.43
N ARG A 579 19.90 -19.56 24.87
CA ARG A 579 21.11 -19.10 25.53
C ARG A 579 22.08 -18.59 24.47
N SER A 580 22.42 -17.31 24.58
CA SER A 580 23.31 -16.54 23.71
C SER A 580 24.64 -16.19 24.39
N SER A 581 25.10 -17.05 25.32
CA SER A 581 26.40 -16.92 25.95
C SER A 581 27.26 -18.18 25.82
N PRO A 582 28.60 -18.02 25.75
CA PRO A 582 29.54 -19.13 25.89
C PRO A 582 29.31 -19.94 27.17
N PRO A 583 29.72 -21.22 27.22
CA PRO A 583 29.54 -22.09 28.39
C PRO A 583 30.06 -21.51 29.72
N ASP A 584 31.21 -20.83 29.68
CA ASP A 584 31.91 -20.34 30.88
C ASP A 584 31.65 -18.85 31.18
N ALA A 585 30.65 -18.25 30.52
CA ALA A 585 30.24 -16.86 30.73
C ALA A 585 28.92 -16.78 31.49
N ALA A 586 28.64 -15.60 32.06
CA ALA A 586 27.33 -15.27 32.62
C ALA A 586 26.21 -15.66 31.64
N VAL A 587 25.12 -16.22 32.15
CA VAL A 587 24.03 -16.71 31.31
C VAL A 587 23.37 -15.52 30.65
N ARG A 588 23.43 -15.47 29.31
CA ARG A 588 22.63 -14.53 28.52
C ARG A 588 21.53 -15.30 27.80
N LEU A 589 20.30 -14.84 27.94
CA LEU A 589 19.16 -15.35 27.21
C LEU A 589 18.76 -14.33 26.15
N ALA A 590 18.49 -14.81 24.95
CA ALA A 590 17.89 -14.05 23.89
C ALA A 590 16.49 -14.59 23.63
N LEU A 591 15.49 -13.73 23.79
CA LEU A 591 14.08 -14.02 23.65
C LEU A 591 13.54 -13.29 22.43
N GLY A 592 12.78 -14.01 21.61
CA GLY A 592 12.13 -13.45 20.43
C GLY A 592 10.64 -13.60 20.52
N TYR A 593 9.93 -12.51 20.26
CA TYR A 593 8.48 -12.46 20.05
C TYR A 593 8.23 -11.93 18.64
N PRO A 594 8.49 -12.74 17.59
CA PRO A 594 8.49 -12.27 16.21
C PRO A 594 7.16 -11.60 15.83
N ALA A 595 6.06 -12.17 16.31
CA ALA A 595 4.72 -11.70 16.02
C ALA A 595 4.38 -10.36 16.69
N ALA A 596 5.07 -10.00 17.78
CA ALA A 596 4.98 -8.70 18.43
C ALA A 596 6.08 -7.72 17.98
N SER A 597 7.02 -8.17 17.14
CA SER A 597 8.25 -7.44 16.79
C SER A 597 9.05 -6.98 18.02
N ILE A 598 9.07 -7.83 19.06
CA ILE A 598 9.81 -7.58 20.30
C ILE A 598 10.97 -8.57 20.41
N ASN A 599 12.14 -8.06 20.79
CA ASN A 599 13.31 -8.87 21.15
C ASN A 599 13.74 -8.48 22.57
N VAL A 600 14.08 -9.46 23.39
CA VAL A 600 14.54 -9.25 24.77
C VAL A 600 15.86 -9.98 24.97
N GLN A 601 16.85 -9.32 25.54
CA GLN A 601 18.07 -9.96 26.02
C GLN A 601 18.11 -9.85 27.55
N LEU A 602 18.31 -10.98 28.22
CA LEU A 602 18.43 -11.06 29.68
C LEU A 602 19.83 -11.51 30.05
N THR A 603 20.45 -10.86 31.02
CA THR A 603 21.66 -11.34 31.69
C THR A 603 21.28 -11.84 33.07
N LEU A 604 21.72 -13.05 33.43
CA LEU A 604 21.45 -13.66 34.73
C LEU A 604 22.70 -13.67 35.61
N ASP A 605 22.50 -13.55 36.93
CA ASP A 605 23.54 -13.79 37.94
C ASP A 605 23.75 -15.28 38.21
N ASP A 606 24.72 -15.61 39.07
CA ASP A 606 25.05 -16.99 39.47
C ASP A 606 23.91 -17.70 40.22
N ARG A 607 22.89 -16.96 40.67
CA ARG A 607 21.66 -17.48 41.30
C ARG A 607 20.52 -17.59 40.30
N GLY A 608 20.77 -17.35 39.01
CA GLY A 608 19.78 -17.39 37.94
C GLY A 608 18.82 -16.20 37.93
N ARG A 609 19.08 -15.13 38.69
CA ARG A 609 18.19 -13.95 38.74
C ARG A 609 18.55 -12.98 37.62
N ILE A 610 17.53 -12.32 37.06
CA ILE A 610 17.70 -11.33 35.98
C ILE A 610 18.37 -10.09 36.55
N THR A 611 19.57 -9.73 36.09
CA THR A 611 20.30 -8.53 36.53
C THR A 611 20.33 -7.43 35.49
N GLU A 612 20.26 -7.78 34.22
CA GLU A 612 20.17 -6.81 33.11
C GLU A 612 19.13 -7.29 32.11
N GLU A 613 18.43 -6.32 31.52
CA GLU A 613 17.53 -6.54 30.41
C GLU A 613 17.75 -5.48 29.33
N ILE A 614 17.77 -5.91 28.08
CA ILE A 614 17.63 -5.04 26.92
C ILE A 614 16.40 -5.50 26.15
N LEU A 615 15.34 -4.70 26.18
CA LEU A 615 14.12 -4.92 25.40
C LEU A 615 14.10 -3.93 24.23
N THR A 616 13.86 -4.45 23.03
CA THR A 616 13.70 -3.65 21.83
C THR A 616 12.37 -3.97 21.16
N ASP A 617 11.59 -2.93 20.88
CA ASP A 617 10.40 -2.99 20.03
C ASP A 617 10.65 -2.23 18.70
N LEU A 618 9.61 -1.98 17.91
CA LEU A 618 9.71 -1.27 16.62
C LEU A 618 10.32 0.14 16.70
N LYS A 619 10.29 0.81 17.85
CA LYS A 619 10.62 2.24 17.99
C LYS A 619 11.29 2.62 19.32
N HIS A 620 11.44 1.69 20.25
CA HIS A 620 12.06 1.93 21.54
C HIS A 620 13.14 0.91 21.83
N LEU A 621 14.20 1.42 22.45
CA LEU A 621 15.21 0.64 23.14
C LEU A 621 15.05 0.91 24.64
N VAL A 622 14.72 -0.13 25.39
CA VAL A 622 14.60 -0.12 26.85
C VAL A 622 15.78 -0.90 27.41
N THR A 623 16.57 -0.26 28.27
CA THR A 623 17.65 -0.92 28.99
C THR A 623 17.39 -0.83 30.48
N ARG A 624 17.42 -1.97 31.17
CA ARG A 624 17.16 -2.08 32.60
C ARG A 624 18.33 -2.76 33.31
N ARG A 625 18.72 -2.20 34.44
CA ARG A 625 19.53 -2.89 35.45
C ARG A 625 18.69 -3.17 36.68
N ILE A 626 18.68 -4.41 37.12
CA ILE A 626 17.82 -4.90 38.19
C ILE A 626 18.70 -5.28 39.38
N VAL A 627 18.43 -4.66 40.52
CA VAL A 627 19.11 -4.94 41.78
C VAL A 627 18.13 -5.56 42.75
N TYR A 628 18.53 -6.67 43.36
CA TYR A 628 17.76 -7.34 44.41
C TYR A 628 18.30 -6.90 45.76
N PRO A 629 17.63 -5.98 46.48
CA PRO A 629 18.04 -5.63 47.83
C PRO A 629 18.01 -6.90 48.68
N GLY A 630 19.12 -7.24 49.34
CA GLY A 630 19.17 -8.37 50.25
C GLY A 630 18.12 -8.21 51.36
N ALA A 631 17.62 -9.32 51.89
CA ALA A 631 16.96 -9.30 53.18
C ALA A 631 18.03 -8.90 54.21
N GLY A 632 18.06 -7.60 54.55
CA GLY A 632 18.91 -7.06 55.61
C GLY A 632 18.51 -7.57 56.97
#